data_AF-A0A9X0K4C0-F1
#
_entry.id   AF-A0A9X0K4C0-F1
#
_cell.length_a   1.000
_cell.length_b   1.000
_cell.length_c   1.000
_cell.angle_alpha   90.00
_cell.angle_beta   90.00
_cell.angle_gamma   90.00
#
_symmetry.space_group_name_H-M   'P 1'
#
loop_
_entity.id
_entity.type
_entity.pdbx_description
1 polymer ?
#
loop_
_entity_poly.entity_id
_entity_poly.type
_entity_poly.pdbx_seq_one_letter_code
_entity_poly.pdbx_strand_id
1 'polypeptide(L)'
;MNRFFTGTKLHTLPAKPADRLQVMAYLRDAVIDGDEQLREEQLNERLRVFHPDTALIRRYLVDHGLLLRAADGSSYRRGDRLPEA
;
A
#
# COMPACT_ATOMS: atom_id res chain seq x y z
N MET A 1 -8.92 -1.40 -12.76
CA MET A 1 -7.70 -1.96 -12.13
C MET A 1 -6.63 -2.40 -13.14
N ASN A 2 -6.89 -3.36 -14.04
CA ASN A 2 -5.86 -4.03 -14.86
C ASN A 2 -5.03 -3.11 -15.78
N ARG A 3 -5.49 -1.91 -16.11
CA ARG A 3 -4.75 -0.96 -16.97
C ARG A 3 -3.50 -0.36 -16.31
N PHE A 4 -3.40 -0.42 -14.98
CA PHE A 4 -2.27 0.15 -14.23
C PHE A 4 -1.19 -0.89 -13.91
N PHE A 5 -1.52 -2.17 -14.07
CA PHE A 5 -0.66 -3.30 -13.74
C PHE A 5 -0.19 -4.01 -15.01
N THR A 6 1.07 -4.43 -15.01
CA THR A 6 1.62 -5.37 -15.98
C THR A 6 1.99 -6.63 -15.21
N GLY A 7 1.08 -7.63 -15.24
CA GLY A 7 1.14 -8.77 -14.32
C GLY A 7 0.92 -8.30 -12.89
N THR A 8 1.89 -8.55 -12.00
CA THR A 8 1.88 -8.09 -10.60
C THR A 8 2.47 -6.69 -10.40
N LYS A 9 3.17 -6.12 -11.40
CA LYS A 9 3.85 -4.84 -11.25
C LYS A 9 2.93 -3.67 -11.56
N LEU A 10 2.83 -2.73 -10.64
CA LEU A 10 2.22 -1.43 -10.86
C LEU A 10 3.18 -0.57 -11.71
N HIS A 11 2.79 -0.22 -12.93
CA HIS A 11 3.64 0.60 -13.82
C HIS A 11 3.17 2.07 -13.90
N THR A 12 1.89 2.33 -13.60
CA THR A 12 1.31 3.67 -13.65
C THR A 12 0.53 3.95 -12.37
N LEU A 13 0.87 5.03 -11.66
CA LEU A 13 0.02 5.57 -10.60
C LEU A 13 -1.17 6.32 -11.22
N PRO A 14 -2.42 5.94 -10.89
CA PRO A 14 -3.59 6.61 -11.45
C PRO A 14 -3.63 8.10 -11.10
N ALA A 15 -3.95 8.96 -12.07
CA ALA A 15 -4.14 10.39 -11.84
C ALA A 15 -5.44 10.68 -11.05
N LYS A 16 -6.50 9.89 -11.29
CA LYS A 16 -7.79 10.04 -10.62
C LYS A 16 -7.69 9.56 -9.16
N PRO A 17 -8.13 10.37 -8.17
CA PRO A 17 -8.06 10.00 -6.76
C PRO A 17 -8.76 8.67 -6.42
N ALA A 18 -9.96 8.45 -6.98
CA ALA A 18 -10.72 7.21 -6.75
C ALA A 18 -9.98 5.96 -7.27
N ASP A 19 -9.49 6.01 -8.52
CA ASP A 19 -8.69 4.92 -9.08
C ASP A 19 -7.40 4.67 -8.27
N ARG A 20 -6.74 5.75 -7.82
CA ARG A 20 -5.53 5.66 -7.00
C ARG A 20 -5.81 4.99 -5.67
N LEU A 21 -6.88 5.40 -4.99
CA LEU A 21 -7.27 4.82 -3.71
C LEU A 21 -7.60 3.33 -3.87
N GLN A 22 -8.30 2.96 -4.95
CA GLN A 22 -8.59 1.56 -5.24
C GLN A 22 -7.30 0.74 -5.45
N VAL A 23 -6.35 1.24 -6.24
CA VAL A 23 -5.04 0.60 -6.43
C VAL A 23 -4.29 0.47 -5.11
N MET A 24 -4.28 1.52 -4.28
CA MET A 24 -3.60 1.48 -2.98
C MET A 24 -4.28 0.49 -2.00
N ALA A 25 -5.61 0.42 -1.98
CA ALA A 25 -6.34 -0.54 -1.15
C ALA A 25 -6.00 -1.99 -1.55
N TYR A 26 -5.93 -2.27 -2.85
CA TYR A 26 -5.47 -3.57 -3.34
C TYR A 26 -4.03 -3.88 -2.90
N LEU A 27 -3.11 -2.91 -2.99
CA LEU A 27 -1.73 -3.12 -2.54
C LEU A 27 -1.65 -3.38 -1.03
N ARG A 28 -2.43 -2.66 -0.20
CA ARG A 28 -2.55 -2.92 1.24
C ARG A 28 -2.93 -4.38 1.49
N ASP A 29 -4.02 -4.83 0.88
CA ASP A 29 -4.57 -6.18 1.09
C ASP A 29 -3.62 -7.29 0.59
N ALA A 30 -2.75 -6.97 -0.38
CA ALA A 30 -1.76 -7.90 -0.89
C ALA A 30 -0.47 -7.97 -0.05
N VAL A 31 -0.17 -6.96 0.77
CA VAL A 31 1.11 -6.89 1.51
C VAL A 31 0.98 -7.04 3.01
N ILE A 32 -0.20 -6.88 3.60
CA ILE A 32 -0.40 -7.02 5.05
C ILE A 32 -1.78 -7.59 5.37
N ASP A 33 -1.81 -8.61 6.22
CA ASP A 33 -3.05 -9.17 6.74
C ASP A 33 -3.66 -8.32 7.87
N GLY A 34 -4.92 -8.58 8.23
CA GLY A 34 -5.66 -7.79 9.21
C GLY A 34 -5.01 -7.70 10.60
N ASP A 35 -4.59 -8.83 11.14
CA ASP A 35 -3.96 -8.94 12.46
C ASP A 35 -2.42 -8.87 12.41
N GLU A 36 -1.86 -8.63 11.23
CA GLU A 36 -0.42 -8.68 11.04
C GLU A 36 0.24 -7.33 11.38
N GLN A 37 1.43 -7.40 11.98
CA GLN A 37 2.32 -6.28 12.16
C GLN A 37 3.64 -6.56 11.42
N LEU A 38 4.00 -5.66 10.52
CA LEU A 38 5.21 -5.77 9.71
C LEU A 38 6.21 -4.71 10.09
N ARG A 39 7.49 -5.09 10.11
CA ARG A 39 8.59 -4.12 10.13
C ARG A 39 8.70 -3.41 8.79
N GLU A 40 9.27 -2.22 8.82
CA GLU A 40 9.65 -1.42 7.64
C GLU A 40 10.27 -2.28 6.53
N GLU A 41 11.25 -3.11 6.88
CA GLU A 41 12.00 -3.95 5.95
C GLU A 41 11.13 -5.04 5.29
N GLN A 42 10.28 -5.71 6.09
CA GLN A 42 9.36 -6.75 5.62
C GLN A 42 8.31 -6.16 4.69
N LEU A 43 7.77 -4.99 5.05
CA LEU A 43 6.83 -4.27 4.22
C LEU A 43 7.47 -3.83 2.90
N ASN A 44 8.72 -3.36 2.93
CA ASN A 44 9.47 -3.01 1.73
C ASN A 44 9.66 -4.22 0.81
N GLU A 45 10.03 -5.37 1.36
CA GLU A 45 10.23 -6.58 0.57
C GLU A 45 8.95 -6.99 -0.17
N ARG A 46 7.80 -6.99 0.51
CA ARG A 46 6.50 -7.31 -0.10
C ARG A 46 6.08 -6.28 -1.14
N LEU A 47 6.25 -4.99 -0.86
CA LEU A 47 5.91 -3.91 -1.79
C LEU A 47 6.78 -3.92 -3.04
N ARG A 48 8.04 -4.36 -2.95
CA ARG A 48 8.99 -4.38 -4.07
C ARG A 48 8.57 -5.31 -5.20
N VAL A 49 7.71 -6.29 -4.91
CA VAL A 49 7.05 -7.14 -5.93
C VAL A 49 6.17 -6.29 -6.85
N PHE A 50 5.52 -5.26 -6.31
CA PHE A 50 4.56 -4.42 -7.03
C PHE A 50 5.21 -3.16 -7.59
N HIS A 51 6.10 -2.50 -6.86
CA HIS A 51 6.69 -1.23 -7.28
C HIS A 51 8.12 -1.06 -6.71
N PRO A 52 9.11 -0.62 -7.51
CA PRO A 52 10.49 -0.46 -7.04
C PRO A 52 10.65 0.68 -6.01
N ASP A 53 9.84 1.74 -6.13
CA ASP A 53 9.81 2.82 -5.16
C ASP A 53 8.83 2.48 -4.02
N THR A 54 9.28 1.65 -3.08
CA THR A 54 8.47 1.20 -1.94
C THR A 54 8.19 2.34 -0.96
N ALA A 55 9.09 3.31 -0.85
CA ALA A 55 8.93 4.48 0.01
C ALA A 55 7.74 5.33 -0.44
N LEU A 56 7.60 5.59 -1.75
CA LEU A 56 6.47 6.31 -2.32
C LEU A 56 5.14 5.61 -2.00
N ILE A 57 5.08 4.29 -2.20
CA ILE A 57 3.85 3.52 -1.95
C ILE A 57 3.49 3.52 -0.47
N ARG A 58 4.46 3.32 0.43
CA ARG A 58 4.22 3.38 1.88
C ARG A 58 3.69 4.73 2.31
N ARG A 59 4.24 5.82 1.77
CA ARG A 59 3.75 7.16 2.06
C ARG A 59 2.28 7.31 1.67
N TYR A 60 1.90 6.88 0.47
CA TYR A 60 0.49 6.92 0.04
C TYR A 60 -0.42 6.07 0.93
N LEU A 61 0.01 4.85 1.26
CA LEU A 61 -0.76 3.96 2.11
C LEU A 61 -1.00 4.56 3.51
N VAL A 62 0.01 5.20 4.09
CA VAL A 62 -0.11 5.87 5.40
C VAL A 62 -0.93 7.16 5.30
N ASP A 63 -0.69 7.99 4.29
CA ASP A 63 -1.41 9.26 4.06
C ASP A 63 -2.92 9.04 3.88
N HIS A 64 -3.29 7.96 3.20
CA HIS A 64 -4.69 7.56 3.03
C HIS A 64 -5.26 6.71 4.19
N GLY A 65 -4.51 6.48 5.27
CA GLY A 65 -4.97 5.70 6.43
C GLY A 65 -5.20 4.21 6.13
N LEU A 66 -4.64 3.70 5.03
CA LEU A 66 -4.66 2.28 4.66
C LEU A 66 -3.63 1.47 5.44
N LEU A 67 -2.55 2.12 5.88
CA LEU A 67 -1.59 1.60 6.85
C LEU A 67 -1.43 2.57 8.01
N LEU A 68 -1.24 2.02 9.21
CA LEU A 68 -0.87 2.75 10.40
C LEU A 68 0.60 2.49 10.70
N ARG A 69 1.40 3.55 10.79
CA ARG A 69 2.81 3.49 11.18
C ARG A 69 2.93 3.74 12.68
N ALA A 70 3.72 2.92 13.37
CA ALA A 70 4.06 3.16 14.78
C ALA A 70 4.82 4.48 14.96
N ALA A 71 4.71 5.09 16.14
CA ALA A 71 5.32 6.40 16.41
C ALA A 71 6.86 6.37 16.31
N ASP A 72 7.47 5.28 16.73
CA ASP A 72 8.91 5.01 16.57
C ASP A 72 9.29 4.66 15.12
N GLY A 73 8.30 4.37 14.28
CA GLY A 73 8.49 4.12 12.86
C GLY A 73 8.92 2.71 12.47
N SER A 74 9.10 1.82 13.43
CA SER A 74 9.66 0.48 13.16
C SER A 74 8.62 -0.50 12.63
N SER A 75 7.33 -0.22 12.82
CA SER A 75 6.26 -1.14 12.44
C SER A 75 5.08 -0.49 11.74
N TYR A 76 4.41 -1.30 10.93
CA TYR A 76 3.22 -0.97 10.16
C TYR A 76 2.14 -2.00 10.48
N ARG A 77 0.91 -1.54 10.60
CA ARG A 77 -0.30 -2.36 10.75
C ARG A 77 -1.33 -1.95 9.71
N ARG A 78 -2.28 -2.83 9.42
CA ARG A 78 -3.41 -2.50 8.56
C ARG A 78 -4.21 -1.35 9.18
N GLY A 79 -4.54 -0.35 8.37
CA GLY A 79 -5.46 0.72 8.75
C GLY A 79 -6.90 0.35 8.38
N ASP A 80 -7.84 0.83 9.19
CA ASP A 80 -9.27 0.52 9.06
C ASP A 80 -9.99 1.38 8.00
N ARG A 81 -9.30 2.33 7.35
CA ARG A 81 -9.95 3.17 6.34
C ARG A 81 -10.30 2.32 5.11
N LEU A 82 -11.54 1.85 5.07
CA LEU A 82 -12.16 1.37 3.83
C LEU A 82 -12.33 2.56 2.89
N PRO A 83 -12.10 2.39 1.58
CA PRO A 83 -12.42 3.44 0.62
C PRO A 83 -13.92 3.73 0.72
N GLU A 84 -14.28 4.97 1.09
CA GLU A 84 -15.66 5.46 1.00
C GLU A 84 -16.06 5.34 -0.49
N ALA A 85 -17.10 4.54 -0.74
CA ALA A 85 -17.53 4.09 -2.06
C ALA A 85 -18.07 5.23 -2.94
#